data_AF-A0A0S8G0X6-F1
#
_entry.id   AF-A0A0S8G0X6-F1
#
_cell.length_a   1.000
_cell.length_b   1.000
_cell.length_c   1.000
_cell.angle_alpha   90.00
_cell.angle_beta   90.00
_cell.angle_gamma   90.00
#
_symmetry.space_group_name_H-M   'P 1'
#
loop_
_entity.id
_entity.type
_entity.pdbx_description
1 polymer ?
#
loop_
_entity_poly.entity_id
_entity_poly.type
_entity_poly.pdbx_seq_one_letter_code
_entity_poly.pdbx_strand_id
1 'polypeptide(L)'
;MKKIMVVGALLALPIMLLSLTGASSYAWSAGSSLSAQDTAQAQARMHMPQDITAGMRRMGMRGAQTMQGMHRGMGVGMGGMLGLSHVGPRMFLNLKSELALTEDQVSQLEKIHEGHHSLMMAQMESLRSLHESGREAQAKRDWDAVDAAIDEAAKVMNGMAKGLVNVERQSWDVLSDAQRQKFDTWQEGARLFRQQRMEGRRMMREGRGMQSRMRIHADSAQSQ
;
A
#
# COMPACT_ATOMS: atom_id res chain seq x y z
N MET A 1 34.34 -43.07 5.89
CA MET A 1 33.54 -42.30 4.92
C MET A 1 32.10 -42.22 5.41
N LYS A 2 31.68 -41.08 5.96
CA LYS A 2 30.28 -40.77 6.28
C LYS A 2 30.01 -39.36 5.77
N LYS A 3 29.34 -39.24 4.61
CA LYS A 3 28.84 -37.96 4.12
C LYS A 3 27.46 -37.73 4.74
N ILE A 4 27.38 -36.67 5.52
CA ILE A 4 26.15 -36.18 6.14
C ILE A 4 25.29 -35.57 5.02
N MET A 5 24.18 -36.22 4.70
CA MET A 5 23.05 -35.62 4.00
C MET A 5 22.27 -34.79 5.01
N VAL A 6 22.50 -33.48 5.06
CA VAL A 6 21.56 -32.51 5.61
C VAL A 6 21.64 -31.25 4.76
N VAL A 7 20.86 -31.22 3.69
CA VAL A 7 20.35 -29.98 3.09
C VAL A 7 18.85 -30.20 3.06
N GLY A 8 18.11 -29.96 4.14
CA GLY A 8 18.16 -28.75 4.94
C GLY A 8 17.23 -27.74 4.27
N ALA A 9 15.93 -28.00 4.44
CA ALA A 9 14.85 -27.08 4.10
C ALA A 9 15.07 -25.76 4.84
N LEU A 10 15.76 -24.83 4.18
CA LEU A 10 15.93 -23.46 4.62
C LEU A 10 15.22 -22.59 3.60
N LEU A 11 14.01 -22.22 3.98
CA LEU A 11 13.34 -20.98 3.64
C LEU A 11 13.51 -20.55 2.18
N ALA A 12 12.48 -20.84 1.39
CA ALA A 12 12.09 -20.03 0.25
C ALA A 12 11.78 -18.60 0.73
N LEU A 13 12.81 -17.84 1.12
CA LEU A 13 12.86 -16.42 0.89
C LEU A 13 12.96 -16.31 -0.63
N PRO A 14 11.92 -15.83 -1.33
CA PRO A 14 12.06 -15.62 -2.75
C PRO A 14 13.21 -14.63 -2.90
N ILE A 15 14.29 -15.10 -3.50
CA ILE A 15 15.23 -14.31 -4.28
C ILE A 15 14.39 -13.76 -5.46
N MET A 16 13.40 -12.91 -5.16
CA MET A 16 12.97 -11.81 -6.01
C MET A 16 14.05 -10.74 -5.86
N LEU A 17 15.24 -11.13 -6.29
CA LEU A 17 16.20 -10.21 -6.78
C LEU A 17 15.45 -9.47 -7.88
N LEU A 18 15.06 -8.24 -7.54
CA LEU A 18 14.31 -7.34 -8.40
C LEU A 18 14.82 -7.51 -9.83
N SER A 19 13.90 -7.82 -10.72
CA SER A 19 13.96 -7.45 -12.13
C SER A 19 14.13 -5.94 -12.24
N LEU A 20 15.34 -5.45 -11.90
CA LEU A 20 15.77 -4.06 -11.97
C LEU A 20 16.09 -3.64 -13.41
N THR A 21 15.78 -4.49 -14.39
CA THR A 21 15.95 -4.25 -15.83
C THR A 21 14.64 -4.05 -16.60
N GLY A 22 13.48 -3.90 -15.95
CA GLY A 22 12.24 -3.74 -16.73
C GLY A 22 10.98 -3.35 -15.97
N ALA A 23 10.98 -2.18 -15.32
CA ALA A 23 9.79 -1.33 -15.15
C ALA A 23 10.18 -0.06 -14.38
N SER A 24 10.58 0.98 -15.12
CA SER A 24 10.41 2.37 -14.66
C SER A 24 8.92 2.62 -14.44
N SER A 25 8.43 2.33 -13.23
CA SER A 25 7.07 2.69 -12.79
C SER A 25 7.01 3.06 -11.32
N TYR A 26 8.15 3.43 -10.72
CA TYR A 26 8.12 4.49 -9.72
C TYR A 26 8.21 5.81 -10.48
N ALA A 27 7.09 6.19 -11.13
CA ALA A 27 6.88 7.57 -11.53
C ALA A 27 6.70 8.35 -10.23
N TRP A 28 7.81 8.83 -9.67
CA TRP A 28 7.81 9.87 -8.66
C TRP A 28 7.20 11.09 -9.34
N SER A 29 5.90 11.32 -9.11
CA SER A 29 5.20 12.46 -9.68
C SER A 29 5.78 13.75 -9.10
N ALA A 30 6.66 14.39 -9.86
CA ALA A 30 6.89 15.82 -9.72
C ALA A 30 5.52 16.51 -9.86
N GLY A 31 5.21 17.40 -8.90
CA GLY A 31 3.92 18.05 -8.79
C GLY A 31 3.49 18.69 -10.12
N SER A 32 2.44 18.15 -10.72
CA SER A 32 1.63 18.85 -11.70
C SER A 32 0.42 19.38 -10.93
N SER A 33 0.36 20.68 -10.71
CA SER A 33 -0.80 21.36 -10.17
C SER A 33 -1.96 21.19 -11.15
N LEU A 34 -2.93 20.35 -10.78
CA LEU A 34 -4.27 20.38 -11.40
C LEU A 34 -4.90 21.73 -11.07
N SER A 35 -5.17 22.53 -12.10
CA SER A 35 -5.85 23.81 -11.93
C SER A 35 -7.31 23.59 -11.53
N ALA A 36 -7.87 24.53 -10.79
CA ALA A 36 -9.23 24.47 -10.24
C ALA A 36 -10.37 24.36 -11.30
N GLN A 37 -10.04 24.38 -12.60
CA GLN A 37 -11.01 24.31 -13.69
C GLN A 37 -11.50 22.88 -13.99
N ASP A 38 -10.73 21.83 -13.68
CA ASP A 38 -11.12 20.44 -14.02
C ASP A 38 -12.16 19.85 -13.05
N THR A 39 -12.29 20.40 -11.84
CA THR A 39 -13.26 19.94 -10.83
C THR A 39 -14.72 20.31 -11.14
N ALA A 40 -14.97 21.31 -11.99
CA ALA A 40 -16.33 21.76 -12.30
C ALA A 40 -17.05 20.88 -13.34
N GLN A 41 -16.32 20.18 -14.22
CA GLN A 41 -16.94 19.36 -15.27
C GLN A 41 -17.28 17.93 -14.84
N ALA A 42 -16.70 17.41 -13.75
CA ALA A 42 -16.97 16.05 -13.27
C ALA A 42 -18.28 15.93 -12.45
N GLN A 43 -18.81 17.03 -11.92
CA GLN A 43 -20.03 17.01 -11.10
C GLN A 43 -21.34 16.99 -11.91
N ALA A 44 -21.31 17.24 -13.22
CA ALA A 44 -22.51 17.37 -14.04
C ALA A 44 -23.06 16.05 -14.63
N ARG A 45 -22.46 14.87 -14.34
CA ARG A 45 -22.82 13.60 -15.02
C ARG A 45 -23.23 12.43 -14.13
N MET A 46 -23.40 12.60 -12.83
CA MET A 46 -23.84 11.50 -11.96
C MET A 46 -25.34 11.57 -11.66
N HIS A 47 -26.14 11.10 -12.63
CA HIS A 47 -27.52 10.72 -12.37
C HIS A 47 -27.53 9.40 -11.56
N MET A 48 -27.82 9.48 -10.27
CA MET A 48 -28.02 8.31 -9.41
C MET A 48 -29.41 7.70 -9.65
N PRO A 49 -29.53 6.38 -9.87
CA PRO A 49 -30.82 5.69 -9.88
C PRO A 49 -31.41 5.60 -8.45
N GLN A 50 -32.72 5.84 -8.33
CA GLN A 50 -33.45 6.07 -7.07
C GLN A 50 -33.67 4.83 -6.17
N ASP A 51 -33.17 3.65 -6.55
CA ASP A 51 -33.51 2.39 -5.87
C ASP A 51 -32.58 1.96 -4.70
N ILE A 52 -31.58 2.78 -4.33
CA ILE A 52 -30.71 2.48 -3.17
C ILE A 52 -31.26 3.09 -1.86
N THR A 53 -32.59 3.12 -1.71
CA THR A 53 -33.23 3.73 -0.51
C THR A 53 -33.69 2.67 0.50
N ALA A 54 -33.81 1.40 0.11
CA ALA A 54 -34.35 0.33 0.97
C ALA A 54 -33.31 -0.32 1.91
N GLY A 55 -32.03 -0.31 1.56
CA GLY A 55 -30.97 -0.96 2.36
C GLY A 55 -30.48 -0.15 3.58
N MET A 56 -30.73 1.16 3.63
CA MET A 56 -30.16 2.05 4.65
C MET A 56 -30.94 2.10 5.97
N ARG A 57 -32.16 1.56 6.05
CA ARG A 57 -33.00 1.67 7.27
C ARG A 57 -32.54 0.81 8.47
N ARG A 58 -31.50 -0.03 8.31
CA ARG A 58 -31.00 -0.91 9.39
C ARG A 58 -29.75 -0.38 10.10
N MET A 59 -29.13 0.69 9.60
CA MET A 59 -28.08 1.42 10.34
C MET A 59 -28.73 2.59 11.07
N GLY A 60 -28.68 2.60 12.41
CA GLY A 60 -29.25 3.67 13.21
C GLY A 60 -28.72 5.06 12.79
N MET A 61 -29.55 6.09 12.99
CA MET A 61 -29.31 7.51 12.62
C MET A 61 -27.91 8.03 13.01
N ARG A 62 -27.30 7.47 14.07
CA ARG A 62 -25.97 7.86 14.54
C ARG A 62 -24.83 7.43 13.61
N GLY A 63 -24.94 6.29 12.93
CA GLY A 63 -23.92 5.82 11.97
C GLY A 63 -24.01 6.51 10.60
N ALA A 64 -25.21 6.94 10.21
CA ALA A 64 -25.43 7.63 8.95
C ALA A 64 -24.79 9.03 8.93
N GLN A 65 -24.84 9.78 10.05
CA GLN A 65 -24.19 11.09 10.16
C GLN A 65 -22.65 10.99 10.11
N THR A 66 -22.06 9.96 10.72
CA THR A 66 -20.61 9.72 10.63
C THR A 66 -20.18 9.43 9.20
N MET A 67 -20.94 8.60 8.47
CA MET A 67 -20.64 8.31 7.06
C MET A 67 -20.90 9.50 6.12
N GLN A 68 -21.91 10.33 6.39
CA GLN A 68 -22.21 11.50 5.55
C GLN A 68 -21.15 12.61 5.72
N GLY A 69 -20.59 12.77 6.93
CA GLY A 69 -19.42 13.62 7.17
C GLY A 69 -18.16 13.09 6.48
N MET A 70 -17.98 11.76 6.45
CA MET A 70 -16.88 11.11 5.72
C MET A 70 -17.01 11.30 4.20
N HIS A 71 -18.20 11.14 3.61
CA HIS A 71 -18.38 11.34 2.17
C HIS A 71 -18.09 12.76 1.70
N ARG A 72 -18.34 13.79 2.53
CA ARG A 72 -18.05 15.19 2.18
C ARG A 72 -16.56 15.55 2.29
N GLY A 73 -15.80 14.85 3.13
CA GLY A 73 -14.34 14.97 3.22
C GLY A 73 -13.54 14.00 2.33
N MET A 74 -14.17 12.94 1.82
CA MET A 74 -13.49 11.85 1.08
C MET A 74 -13.56 11.95 -0.45
N GLY A 75 -14.15 13.03 -0.99
CA GLY A 75 -14.54 13.13 -2.40
C GLY A 75 -13.41 13.10 -3.43
N VAL A 76 -12.15 13.38 -3.07
CA VAL A 76 -11.06 13.47 -4.08
C VAL A 76 -9.71 12.86 -3.64
N GLY A 77 -9.46 12.60 -2.34
CA GLY A 77 -8.12 12.18 -1.86
C GLY A 77 -7.93 10.70 -1.48
N MET A 78 -8.99 9.92 -1.26
CA MET A 78 -8.86 8.60 -0.61
C MET A 78 -8.52 7.44 -1.56
N GLY A 79 -8.57 7.64 -2.89
CA GLY A 79 -8.16 6.62 -3.86
C GLY A 79 -6.70 6.18 -3.70
N GLY A 80 -5.83 7.08 -3.24
CA GLY A 80 -4.41 6.81 -2.97
C GLY A 80 -4.13 6.10 -1.64
N MET A 81 -5.09 6.02 -0.71
CA MET A 81 -4.91 5.37 0.60
C MET A 81 -5.09 3.85 0.57
N LEU A 82 -5.48 3.28 -0.57
CA LEU A 82 -5.92 1.89 -0.67
C LEU A 82 -4.77 0.86 -0.66
N GLY A 83 -3.50 1.30 -0.71
CA GLY A 83 -2.32 0.44 -0.69
C GLY A 83 -1.30 0.77 0.41
N LEU A 84 -1.64 1.62 1.37
CA LEU A 84 -0.71 2.05 2.41
C LEU A 84 -0.62 1.01 3.52
N SER A 85 0.22 -0.01 3.32
CA SER A 85 0.58 -0.98 4.36
C SER A 85 1.51 -0.39 5.44
N HIS A 86 1.94 0.87 5.31
CA HIS A 86 2.91 1.48 6.22
C HIS A 86 2.51 2.91 6.60
N VAL A 87 2.45 3.18 7.91
CA VAL A 87 2.14 4.49 8.47
C VAL A 87 3.44 5.23 8.74
N GLY A 88 3.88 6.03 7.77
CA GLY A 88 5.12 6.79 7.86
C GLY A 88 4.90 8.30 8.07
N PRO A 89 5.99 9.06 8.32
CA PRO A 89 5.92 10.50 8.55
C PRO A 89 5.32 11.23 7.35
N ARG A 90 5.63 10.79 6.13
CA ARG A 90 5.05 11.32 4.90
C ARG A 90 3.52 11.17 4.83
N MET A 91 2.96 10.11 5.42
CA MET A 91 1.51 9.94 5.47
C MET A 91 0.87 10.98 6.38
N PHE A 92 1.45 11.24 7.55
CA PHE A 92 0.96 12.27 8.46
C PHE A 92 1.13 13.68 7.88
N LEU A 93 2.24 13.97 7.19
CA LEU A 93 2.44 15.23 6.48
C LEU A 93 1.37 15.46 5.39
N ASN A 94 1.00 14.41 4.64
CA ASN A 94 -0.10 14.48 3.67
C ASN A 94 -1.49 14.70 4.33
N LEU A 95 -1.59 14.46 5.64
CA LEU A 95 -2.81 14.64 6.43
C LEU A 95 -2.69 15.82 7.39
N LYS A 96 -1.77 16.76 7.13
CA LYS A 96 -1.49 17.89 8.02
C LYS A 96 -2.75 18.65 8.42
N SER A 97 -3.59 19.01 7.45
CA SER A 97 -4.84 19.75 7.69
C SER A 97 -5.88 18.92 8.43
N GLU A 98 -5.98 17.65 8.09
CA GLU A 98 -7.03 16.76 8.58
C GLU A 98 -6.71 16.34 10.02
N LEU A 99 -5.45 16.10 10.35
CA LEU A 99 -4.99 15.84 11.71
C LEU A 99 -4.77 17.12 12.53
N ALA A 100 -4.94 18.30 11.92
CA ALA A 100 -4.65 19.59 12.54
C ALA A 100 -3.27 19.58 13.21
N LEU A 101 -2.23 19.16 12.46
CA LEU A 101 -0.87 19.10 12.98
C LEU A 101 -0.35 20.50 13.28
N THR A 102 0.33 20.67 14.41
CA THR A 102 1.03 21.92 14.74
C THR A 102 2.26 22.10 13.87
N GLU A 103 2.78 23.32 13.78
CA GLU A 103 4.02 23.59 13.03
C GLU A 103 5.21 22.79 13.59
N ASP A 104 5.30 22.67 14.92
CA ASP A 104 6.31 21.85 15.59
C ASP A 104 6.20 20.37 15.20
N GLN A 105 4.98 19.82 15.18
CA GLN A 105 4.75 18.43 14.77
C GLN A 105 5.15 18.21 13.31
N VAL A 106 4.82 19.15 12.42
CA VAL A 106 5.21 19.11 11.00
C VAL A 106 6.73 19.10 10.86
N SER A 107 7.42 20.01 11.55
CA SER A 107 8.89 20.08 11.50
C SER A 107 9.53 18.79 12.03
N GLN A 108 9.01 18.20 13.10
CA GLN A 108 9.49 16.92 13.62
C GLN A 108 9.28 15.77 12.62
N LEU A 109 8.12 15.70 11.99
CA LEU A 109 7.82 14.68 10.98
C LEU A 109 8.67 14.84 9.72
N GLU A 110 8.94 16.07 9.27
CA GLU A 110 9.86 16.35 8.16
C GLU A 110 11.26 15.87 8.49
N LYS A 111 11.78 16.20 9.68
CA LYS A 111 13.09 15.74 10.14
C LYS A 111 13.20 14.20 10.19
N ILE A 112 12.16 13.52 10.69
CA ILE A 112 12.09 12.05 10.70
C ILE A 112 12.09 11.53 9.25
N HIS A 113 11.31 12.15 8.36
CA HIS A 113 11.20 11.74 6.95
C HIS A 113 12.54 11.88 6.22
N GLU A 114 13.21 13.02 6.33
CA GLU A 114 14.49 13.31 5.67
C GLU A 114 15.61 12.41 6.17
N GLY A 115 15.68 12.21 7.50
CA GLY A 115 16.65 11.30 8.11
C GLY A 115 16.47 9.87 7.63
N HIS A 116 15.22 9.39 7.60
CA HIS A 116 14.91 8.06 7.08
C HIS A 116 15.20 7.93 5.58
N HIS A 117 14.81 8.92 4.78
CA HIS A 117 15.05 8.93 3.34
C HIS A 117 16.54 8.82 3.02
N SER A 118 17.38 9.61 3.72
CA SER A 118 18.83 9.58 3.54
C SER A 118 19.43 8.22 3.89
N LEU A 119 19.00 7.63 5.02
CA LEU A 119 19.41 6.28 5.43
C LEU A 119 18.99 5.22 4.40
N MET A 120 17.75 5.28 3.93
CA MET A 120 17.21 4.32 2.96
C MET A 120 17.98 4.38 1.64
N MET A 121 18.32 5.58 1.15
CA MET A 121 19.11 5.74 -0.06
C MET A 121 20.51 5.15 0.09
N ALA A 122 21.17 5.35 1.24
CA ALA A 122 22.47 4.74 1.53
C ALA A 122 22.40 3.20 1.59
N GLN A 123 21.35 2.65 2.21
CA GLN A 123 21.13 1.19 2.28
C GLN A 123 20.82 0.60 0.90
N MET A 124 20.04 1.29 0.07
CA MET A 124 19.76 0.87 -1.31
C MET A 124 21.01 0.86 -2.17
N GLU A 125 21.90 1.84 -2.00
CA GLU A 125 23.18 1.85 -2.70
C GLU A 125 24.07 0.68 -2.25
N SER A 126 24.11 0.39 -0.95
CA SER A 126 24.82 -0.78 -0.42
C SER A 126 24.28 -2.09 -1.00
N LEU A 127 22.96 -2.26 -1.08
CA LEU A 127 22.35 -3.43 -1.71
C LEU A 127 22.70 -3.55 -3.19
N ARG A 128 22.74 -2.43 -3.94
CA ARG A 128 23.14 -2.43 -5.34
C ARG A 128 24.59 -2.89 -5.50
N SER A 129 25.48 -2.37 -4.65
CA SER A 129 26.90 -2.75 -4.66
C SER A 129 27.09 -4.24 -4.34
N LEU A 130 26.41 -4.75 -3.31
CA LEU A 130 26.43 -6.18 -2.96
C LEU A 130 25.86 -7.06 -4.09
N HIS A 131 24.82 -6.59 -4.76
CA HIS A 131 24.25 -7.30 -5.90
C HIS A 131 25.25 -7.44 -7.06
N GLU A 132 25.94 -6.35 -7.43
CA GLU A 132 26.94 -6.42 -8.50
C GLU A 132 28.13 -7.29 -8.08
N SER A 133 28.62 -7.15 -6.85
CA SER A 133 29.70 -8.01 -6.32
C SER A 133 29.32 -9.50 -6.36
N GLY A 134 28.09 -9.83 -5.97
CA GLY A 134 27.58 -11.20 -6.05
C GLY A 134 27.49 -11.73 -7.49
N ARG A 135 27.06 -10.90 -8.45
CA ARG A 135 27.06 -11.24 -9.88
C ARG A 135 28.46 -11.50 -10.42
N GLU A 136 29.43 -10.66 -10.06
CA GLU A 136 30.82 -10.84 -10.46
C GLU A 136 31.43 -12.13 -9.90
N ALA A 137 31.16 -12.43 -8.62
CA ALA A 137 31.58 -13.68 -7.98
C ALA A 137 30.96 -14.90 -8.66
N GLN A 138 29.66 -14.82 -8.98
CA GLN A 138 28.95 -15.88 -9.71
C GLN A 138 29.57 -16.14 -11.09
N ALA A 139 29.92 -15.09 -11.83
CA ALA A 139 30.59 -15.23 -13.13
C ALA A 139 31.94 -15.95 -13.02
N LYS A 140 32.65 -15.76 -11.90
CA LYS A 140 33.92 -16.42 -11.58
C LYS A 140 33.75 -17.81 -10.94
N ARG A 141 32.50 -18.24 -10.68
CA ARG A 141 32.14 -19.46 -9.93
C ARG A 141 32.75 -19.49 -8.52
N ASP A 142 32.92 -18.31 -7.93
CA ASP A 142 33.33 -18.14 -6.54
C ASP A 142 32.09 -18.18 -5.64
N TRP A 143 31.66 -19.38 -5.28
CA TRP A 143 30.42 -19.59 -4.53
C TRP A 143 30.51 -19.06 -3.09
N ASP A 144 31.70 -19.10 -2.49
CA ASP A 144 31.92 -18.56 -1.14
C ASP A 144 31.69 -17.03 -1.13
N ALA A 145 32.17 -16.32 -2.16
CA ALA A 145 31.93 -14.88 -2.31
C ALA A 145 30.46 -14.55 -2.65
N VAL A 146 29.76 -15.41 -3.40
CA VAL A 146 28.32 -15.28 -3.64
C VAL A 146 27.54 -15.38 -2.32
N ASP A 147 27.83 -16.41 -1.53
CA ASP A 147 27.17 -16.63 -0.24
C ASP A 147 27.44 -15.45 0.72
N ALA A 148 28.67 -14.95 0.77
CA ALA A 148 29.01 -13.78 1.56
C ALA A 148 28.22 -12.52 1.13
N ALA A 149 28.09 -12.27 -0.18
CA ALA A 149 27.31 -11.14 -0.69
C ALA A 149 25.82 -11.25 -0.34
N ILE A 150 25.26 -12.46 -0.38
CA ILE A 150 23.87 -12.73 0.01
C ILE A 150 23.67 -12.48 1.52
N ASP A 151 24.59 -12.98 2.35
CA ASP A 151 24.52 -12.81 3.80
C ASP A 151 24.60 -11.33 4.21
N GLU A 152 25.50 -10.56 3.60
CA GLU A 152 25.58 -9.11 3.84
C GLU A 152 24.32 -8.39 3.34
N ALA A 153 23.78 -8.76 2.18
CA ALA A 153 22.54 -8.18 1.69
C ALA A 153 21.36 -8.46 2.64
N ALA A 154 21.28 -9.67 3.21
CA ALA A 154 20.28 -10.02 4.22
C ALA A 154 20.41 -9.17 5.49
N LYS A 155 21.62 -8.88 5.95
CA LYS A 155 21.86 -7.98 7.10
C LYS A 155 21.37 -6.57 6.79
N VAL A 156 21.67 -6.04 5.61
CA VAL A 156 21.22 -4.70 5.18
C VAL A 156 19.69 -4.63 5.11
N MET A 157 19.04 -5.61 4.48
CA MET A 157 17.57 -5.68 4.39
C MET A 157 16.91 -5.77 5.77
N ASN A 158 17.47 -6.56 6.70
CA ASN A 158 17.00 -6.61 8.08
C ASN A 158 17.16 -5.25 8.79
N GLY A 159 18.28 -4.57 8.57
CA GLY A 159 18.51 -3.21 9.05
C GLY A 159 17.46 -2.21 8.52
N MET A 160 17.13 -2.28 7.24
CA MET A 160 16.08 -1.46 6.62
C MET A 160 14.71 -1.73 7.24
N ALA A 161 14.33 -3.00 7.43
CA ALA A 161 13.06 -3.37 8.05
C ALA A 161 12.94 -2.84 9.49
N LYS A 162 14.00 -2.97 10.29
CA LYS A 162 14.05 -2.38 11.64
C LYS A 162 13.98 -0.86 11.61
N GLY A 163 14.65 -0.22 10.65
CA GLY A 163 14.62 1.22 10.44
C GLY A 163 13.21 1.73 10.13
N LEU A 164 12.47 1.03 9.27
CA LEU A 164 11.07 1.36 8.93
C LEU A 164 10.16 1.31 10.15
N VAL A 165 10.23 0.23 10.94
CA VAL A 165 9.44 0.11 12.19
C VAL A 165 9.79 1.22 13.18
N ASN A 166 11.07 1.57 13.31
CA ASN A 166 11.48 2.65 14.21
C ASN A 166 10.96 4.01 13.75
N VAL A 167 10.96 4.27 12.44
CA VAL A 167 10.46 5.53 11.86
C VAL A 167 8.96 5.65 12.00
N GLU A 168 8.22 4.55 11.80
CA GLU A 168 6.79 4.50 12.08
C GLU A 168 6.51 4.84 13.55
N ARG A 169 7.20 4.17 14.49
CA ARG A 169 7.08 4.47 15.92
C ARG A 169 7.36 5.93 16.26
N GLN A 170 8.48 6.48 15.78
CA GLN A 170 8.84 7.88 16.01
C GLN A 170 7.79 8.83 15.45
N SER A 171 7.22 8.52 14.28
CA SER A 171 6.18 9.34 13.66
C SER A 171 4.89 9.32 14.48
N TRP A 172 4.52 8.17 15.03
CA TRP A 172 3.41 8.05 15.96
C TRP A 172 3.62 8.85 17.23
N ASP A 173 4.84 8.84 17.77
CA ASP A 173 5.19 9.55 19.00
C ASP A 173 5.04 11.07 18.90
N VAL A 174 5.10 11.64 17.69
CA VAL A 174 4.84 13.07 17.44
C VAL A 174 3.36 13.44 17.60
N LEU A 175 2.45 12.49 17.40
CA LEU A 175 1.01 12.75 17.47
C LEU A 175 0.49 12.73 18.90
N SER A 176 -0.46 13.63 19.18
CA SER A 176 -1.28 13.60 20.40
C SER A 176 -2.29 12.45 20.37
N ASP A 177 -2.77 12.02 21.55
CA ASP A 177 -3.74 10.93 21.68
C ASP A 177 -5.01 11.15 20.86
N ALA A 178 -5.54 12.39 20.84
CA ALA A 178 -6.71 12.74 20.04
C ALA A 178 -6.46 12.60 18.53
N GLN A 179 -5.27 12.96 18.06
CA GLN A 179 -4.88 12.77 16.65
C GLN A 179 -4.71 11.29 16.30
N ARG A 180 -4.13 10.50 17.22
CA ARG A 180 -3.99 9.04 17.04
C ARG A 180 -5.36 8.36 16.95
N GLN A 181 -6.26 8.66 17.87
CA GLN A 181 -7.62 8.12 17.86
C GLN A 181 -8.39 8.49 16.59
N LYS A 182 -8.23 9.74 16.12
CA LYS A 182 -8.83 10.21 14.86
C LYS A 182 -8.29 9.42 13.67
N PHE A 183 -6.99 9.20 13.62
CA PHE A 183 -6.34 8.44 12.57
C PHE A 183 -6.75 6.96 12.58
N ASP A 184 -6.82 6.31 13.75
CA ASP A 184 -7.28 4.93 13.90
C ASP A 184 -8.71 4.75 13.38
N THR A 185 -9.58 5.71 13.69
CA THR A 185 -10.97 5.73 13.20
C THR A 185 -11.01 5.78 11.66
N TRP A 186 -10.11 6.55 11.04
CA TRP A 186 -9.99 6.58 9.58
C TRP A 186 -9.41 5.31 8.99
N GLN A 187 -8.40 4.72 9.64
CA GLN A 187 -7.83 3.45 9.19
C GLN A 187 -8.88 2.35 9.19
N GLU A 188 -9.69 2.27 10.24
CA GLU A 188 -10.77 1.30 10.33
C GLU A 188 -11.86 1.56 9.28
N GLY A 189 -12.26 2.81 9.09
CA GLY A 189 -13.18 3.20 8.01
C GLY A 189 -12.65 2.82 6.63
N ALA A 190 -11.37 3.08 6.36
CA ALA A 190 -10.72 2.71 5.11
C ALA A 190 -10.61 1.18 4.93
N ARG A 191 -10.38 0.44 6.01
CA ARG A 191 -10.36 -1.03 6.01
C ARG A 191 -11.71 -1.61 5.63
N LEU A 192 -12.79 -1.13 6.27
CA LEU A 192 -14.16 -1.56 5.97
C LEU A 192 -14.56 -1.20 4.53
N PHE A 193 -14.22 0.00 4.08
CA PHE A 193 -14.48 0.41 2.70
C PHE A 193 -13.74 -0.48 1.68
N ARG A 194 -12.47 -0.83 1.94
CA ARG A 194 -11.72 -1.80 1.12
C ARG A 194 -12.40 -3.16 1.08
N GLN A 195 -12.86 -3.68 2.22
CA GLN A 195 -13.56 -4.96 2.29
C GLN A 195 -14.84 -4.94 1.45
N GLN A 196 -15.69 -3.93 1.63
CA GLN A 196 -16.92 -3.78 0.84
C GLN A 196 -16.63 -3.67 -0.67
N ARG A 197 -15.58 -2.94 -1.06
CA ARG A 197 -15.17 -2.84 -2.47
C ARG A 197 -14.69 -4.18 -3.03
N MET A 198 -13.95 -4.96 -2.24
CA MET A 198 -13.48 -6.29 -2.65
C MET A 198 -14.63 -7.29 -2.75
N GLU A 199 -15.59 -7.25 -1.83
CA GLU A 199 -16.83 -8.03 -1.90
C GLU A 199 -17.67 -7.64 -3.12
N GLY A 200 -17.83 -6.34 -3.39
CA GLY A 200 -18.51 -5.87 -4.60
C GLY A 200 -17.84 -6.37 -5.89
N ARG A 201 -16.50 -6.34 -5.94
CA ARG A 201 -15.73 -6.91 -7.06
C ARG A 201 -15.89 -8.43 -7.17
N ARG A 202 -15.96 -9.13 -6.04
CA ARG A 202 -16.19 -10.58 -5.99
C ARG A 202 -17.58 -10.92 -6.53
N MET A 203 -18.63 -10.25 -6.04
CA MET A 203 -20.01 -10.43 -6.53
C MET A 203 -20.13 -10.14 -8.02
N MET A 204 -19.45 -9.11 -8.55
CA MET A 204 -19.45 -8.80 -9.98
C MET A 204 -18.71 -9.84 -10.84
N ARG A 205 -17.72 -10.54 -10.27
CA ARG A 205 -17.04 -11.66 -10.95
C ARG A 205 -17.91 -12.91 -10.92
N GLU A 206 -18.52 -13.22 -9.78
CA GLU A 206 -19.41 -14.37 -9.60
C GLU A 206 -20.71 -14.21 -10.39
N GLY A 207 -21.34 -13.03 -10.39
CA GLY A 207 -22.56 -12.73 -11.15
C GLY A 207 -22.35 -12.78 -12.67
N ARG A 208 -21.19 -12.33 -13.16
CA ARG A 208 -20.81 -12.54 -14.57
C ARG A 208 -20.56 -14.01 -14.89
N GLY A 209 -19.93 -14.75 -13.96
CA GLY A 209 -19.79 -16.19 -14.08
C GLY A 209 -21.12 -16.94 -14.14
N MET A 210 -22.14 -16.49 -13.39
CA MET A 210 -23.49 -17.06 -13.45
C MET A 210 -24.19 -16.76 -14.79
N GLN A 211 -24.08 -15.54 -15.32
CA GLN A 211 -24.61 -15.21 -16.65
C GLN A 211 -23.94 -16.03 -17.76
N SER A 212 -22.62 -16.25 -17.69
CA SER A 212 -21.91 -17.13 -18.62
C SER A 212 -22.36 -18.59 -18.51
N ARG A 213 -22.63 -19.10 -17.31
CA ARG A 213 -23.14 -20.47 -17.11
C ARG A 213 -24.58 -20.65 -17.60
N MET A 214 -25.46 -19.66 -17.37
CA MET A 214 -26.84 -19.72 -17.86
C MET A 214 -26.89 -19.72 -19.40
N ARG A 215 -26.01 -18.98 -20.06
CA ARG A 215 -25.93 -18.97 -21.53
C ARG A 215 -25.48 -20.30 -22.12
N ILE A 216 -24.48 -20.95 -21.51
CA ILE A 216 -24.01 -22.28 -21.95
C ILE A 216 -25.12 -23.33 -21.82
N HIS A 217 -25.91 -23.29 -20.75
CA HIS A 217 -27.03 -24.22 -20.58
C HIS A 217 -28.20 -23.96 -21.54
N ALA A 218 -28.50 -22.69 -21.85
CA ALA A 218 -29.54 -22.34 -22.82
C ALA A 218 -29.18 -22.83 -24.24
N ASP A 219 -27.93 -22.64 -24.67
CA ASP A 219 -27.46 -23.09 -25.98
C ASP A 219 -27.43 -24.63 -26.09
N SER A 220 -27.18 -25.34 -24.98
CA SER A 220 -27.21 -26.81 -24.93
C SER A 220 -28.62 -27.42 -24.96
N ALA A 221 -29.65 -26.65 -24.62
CA ALA A 221 -31.04 -27.12 -24.63
C ALA A 221 -31.72 -26.96 -25.99
N GLN A 222 -31.16 -26.13 -26.90
CA GLN A 222 -31.67 -25.93 -28.25
C GLN A 222 -31.07 -26.91 -29.29
N SER A 223 -30.08 -27.72 -28.90
CA SER A 223 -29.44 -28.71 -29.77
C SER A 223 -29.97 -30.15 -29.59
N GLN A 224 -31.08 -30.32 -28.86
CA GLN A 224 -31.84 -31.56 -28.75
C GLN A 224 -33.17 -31.44 -29.49
#